data_AF-A0A7Y2YSG3-F1
#
_entry.id   AF-A0A7Y2YSG3-F1
#
_cell.length_a   1.000
_cell.length_b   1.000
_cell.length_c   1.000
_cell.angle_alpha   90.00
_cell.angle_beta   90.00
_cell.angle_gamma   90.00
#
_symmetry.space_group_name_H-M   'P 1'
#
loop_
_entity.id
_entity.type
_entity.pdbx_description
1 polymer ?
#
loop_
_entity_poly.entity_id
_entity_poly.type
_entity_poly.pdbx_seq_one_letter_code
_entity_poly.pdbx_strand_id
1 'polypeptide(L)'
;MTARELPSYVDQNFRLRDRAGAEFVLKIMNSGEDPALLKAQVSVLDLLRAQPGRFQTPRVIPCSAGSPVTREGSHAVWLVTYLPGRLLADLPELPAALLHDLGRGLGELDR
;
A
#
# COMPACT_ATOMS: atom_id res chain seq x y z
N MET A 1 9.04 -6.06 17.74
CA MET A 1 8.17 -5.56 16.66
C MET A 1 7.55 -4.29 17.15
N THR A 2 7.52 -3.25 16.33
CA THR A 2 6.85 -1.98 16.64
C THR A 2 5.73 -1.74 15.64
N ALA A 3 4.71 -1.00 16.07
CA ALA A 3 3.62 -0.54 15.24
C ALA A 3 3.47 0.97 15.44
N ARG A 4 3.38 1.72 14.34
CA ARG A 4 3.09 3.15 14.34
C ARG A 4 1.94 3.42 13.41
N GLU A 5 0.95 4.17 13.89
CA GLU A 5 -0.15 4.61 13.05
C GLU A 5 0.35 5.47 11.89
N LEU A 6 -0.30 5.30 10.74
CA LEU A 6 -0.13 6.11 9.54
C LEU A 6 -1.42 6.89 9.29
N PRO A 7 -1.35 8.07 8.66
CA PRO A 7 -2.54 8.77 8.22
C PRO A 7 -3.46 7.85 7.41
N SER A 8 -4.74 7.88 7.73
CA SER A 8 -5.78 7.11 7.06
C SER A 8 -7.08 7.92 7.01
N TYR A 9 -8.07 7.42 6.27
CA TYR A 9 -9.35 8.11 6.11
C TYR A 9 -10.52 7.22 6.56
N VAL A 10 -10.78 6.15 5.81
CA VAL A 10 -11.85 5.18 6.13
C VAL A 10 -11.29 3.91 6.76
N ASP A 11 -10.10 3.49 6.31
CA ASP A 11 -9.35 2.36 6.86
C ASP A 11 -8.44 2.79 8.01
N GLN A 12 -7.79 1.83 8.66
CA GLN A 12 -6.67 2.08 9.57
C GLN A 12 -5.39 1.48 9.00
N ASN A 13 -4.31 2.26 9.03
CA ASN A 13 -3.02 1.86 8.46
C ASN A 13 -1.93 1.93 9.55
N PHE A 14 -1.14 0.88 9.68
CA PHE A 14 -0.04 0.82 10.64
C PHE A 14 1.26 0.45 9.94
N ARG A 15 2.30 1.28 10.10
CA ARG A 15 3.67 0.89 9.75
C ARG A 15 4.16 -0.08 10.82
N LEU A 16 4.50 -1.29 10.39
CA LEU A 16 5.10 -2.31 11.23
C LEU A 16 6.60 -2.40 10.94
N ARG A 17 7.39 -2.60 11.98
CA ARG A 17 8.83 -2.94 11.85
C ARG A 17 9.13 -4.17 12.70
N ASP A 18 9.67 -5.20 12.06
CA ASP A 18 10.04 -6.43 12.75
C ASP A 18 11.40 -6.31 13.47
N ARG A 19 11.84 -7.39 14.12
CA ARG A 19 13.14 -7.41 14.83
C ARG A 19 14.35 -7.42 13.89
N ALA A 20 14.18 -7.90 12.65
CA ALA A 20 15.22 -7.92 11.63
C ALA A 20 15.32 -6.57 10.88
N GLY A 21 14.39 -5.66 11.12
CA GLY A 21 14.32 -4.34 10.50
C GLY A 21 13.50 -4.28 9.22
N ALA A 22 12.84 -5.38 8.82
CA ALA A 22 11.91 -5.35 7.70
C ALA A 22 10.66 -4.55 8.05
N GLU A 23 10.11 -3.86 7.05
CA GLU A 23 9.05 -2.89 7.23
C GLU A 23 7.83 -3.18 6.35
N PHE A 24 6.66 -3.01 6.94
CA PHE A 24 5.39 -3.35 6.34
C PHE A 24 4.34 -2.28 6.64
N VAL A 25 3.25 -2.31 5.89
CA VAL A 25 2.02 -1.58 6.20
C VAL A 25 0.91 -2.61 6.41
N LEU A 26 0.43 -2.72 7.64
CA LEU A 26 -0.79 -3.44 7.97
C LEU A 26 -1.96 -2.52 7.71
N LYS A 27 -2.94 -2.98 6.94
CA LYS A 27 -4.15 -2.22 6.64
C LYS A 27 -5.36 -2.99 7.15
N ILE A 28 -6.22 -2.30 7.91
CA ILE A 28 -7.46 -2.82 8.48
C ILE A 28 -8.59 -2.06 7.79
N MET A 29 -9.28 -2.74 6.87
CA MET A 29 -10.34 -2.17 6.06
C MET A 29 -11.58 -1.90 6.89
N ASN A 30 -12.35 -0.89 6.50
CA ASN A 30 -13.64 -0.65 7.14
C ASN A 30 -14.60 -1.82 6.89
N SER A 31 -15.47 -2.13 7.85
CA SER A 31 -16.40 -3.26 7.74
C SER A 31 -17.44 -3.11 6.62
N GLY A 32 -17.73 -1.86 6.22
CA GLY A 32 -18.66 -1.55 5.13
C GLY A 32 -18.01 -1.49 3.75
N GLU A 33 -16.71 -1.73 3.63
CA GLU A 33 -16.00 -1.63 2.35
C GLU A 33 -16.36 -2.78 1.41
N ASP A 34 -16.53 -2.47 0.13
CA ASP A 34 -16.88 -3.44 -0.90
C ASP A 34 -15.75 -4.48 -1.06
N PRO A 35 -16.01 -5.78 -0.84
CA PRO A 35 -15.03 -6.83 -1.04
C PRO A 35 -14.45 -6.87 -2.48
N ALA A 36 -15.22 -6.44 -3.48
CA ALA A 36 -14.75 -6.36 -4.85
C ALA A 36 -13.65 -5.30 -5.02
N LEU A 37 -13.74 -4.18 -4.30
CA LEU A 37 -12.72 -3.13 -4.31
C LEU A 37 -11.40 -3.65 -3.72
N LEU A 38 -11.45 -4.36 -2.59
CA LEU A 38 -10.25 -4.97 -2.01
C LEU A 38 -9.63 -6.02 -2.95
N LYS A 39 -10.45 -6.84 -3.60
CA LYS A 39 -9.97 -7.81 -4.60
C LYS A 39 -9.28 -7.09 -5.77
N ALA A 40 -9.84 -5.98 -6.24
CA ALA A 40 -9.24 -5.17 -7.30
C ALA A 40 -7.90 -4.56 -6.86
N GLN A 41 -7.80 -4.06 -5.63
CA GLN A 41 -6.56 -3.53 -5.06
C GLN A 41 -5.44 -4.60 -5.00
N VAL A 42 -5.75 -5.81 -4.56
CA VAL A 42 -4.78 -6.92 -4.57
C VAL A 42 -4.35 -7.25 -6.01
N SER A 43 -5.34 -7.38 -6.90
CA SER A 43 -5.11 -7.77 -8.30
C SER A 43 -4.24 -6.75 -9.05
N VAL A 44 -4.45 -5.45 -8.84
CA VAL A 44 -3.66 -4.42 -9.52
C VAL A 44 -2.22 -4.40 -9.02
N LEU A 45 -1.97 -4.64 -7.72
CA LEU A 45 -0.60 -4.74 -7.23
C LEU A 45 0.14 -5.95 -7.81
N ASP A 46 -0.54 -7.08 -7.97
CA ASP A 46 0.05 -8.25 -8.63
C ASP A 46 0.28 -8.04 -10.13
N LEU A 47 -0.62 -7.34 -10.82
CA LEU A 47 -0.43 -6.94 -12.21
C LEU A 47 0.79 -6.03 -12.39
N LEU A 48 0.94 -5.01 -11.54
CA LEU A 48 2.06 -4.06 -11.63
C LEU A 48 3.39 -4.74 -11.29
N ARG A 49 3.39 -5.75 -10.42
CA ARG A 49 4.57 -6.56 -10.12
C ARG A 49 5.07 -7.37 -11.32
N ALA A 50 4.20 -7.71 -12.27
CA ALA A 50 4.60 -8.42 -13.50
C ALA A 50 5.45 -7.54 -14.43
N GLN A 51 5.59 -6.24 -14.15
CA GLN A 51 6.41 -5.28 -14.87
C GLN A 51 7.55 -4.74 -13.98
N PRO A 52 8.53 -5.58 -13.60
CA PRO A 52 9.55 -5.22 -12.63
C PRO A 52 10.39 -4.02 -13.12
N GLY A 53 10.62 -3.05 -12.21
CA GLY A 53 11.41 -1.85 -12.49
C GLY A 53 10.63 -0.71 -13.12
N ARG A 54 9.43 -0.95 -13.65
CA ARG A 54 8.58 0.10 -14.24
C ARG A 54 7.87 0.92 -13.16
N PHE A 55 7.31 0.26 -12.14
CA PHE A 55 6.62 0.92 -11.04
C PHE A 55 7.16 0.49 -9.68
N GLN A 56 7.32 1.46 -8.77
CA GLN A 56 7.65 1.20 -7.37
C GLN A 56 6.35 1.08 -6.56
N THR A 57 5.77 -0.12 -6.56
CA THR A 57 4.53 -0.41 -5.82
C THR A 57 4.78 -1.28 -4.58
N PRO A 58 3.92 -1.19 -3.55
CA PRO A 58 3.94 -2.15 -2.46
C PRO A 58 3.67 -3.57 -2.96
N ARG A 59 4.24 -4.57 -2.30
CA ARG A 59 3.97 -5.98 -2.58
C ARG A 59 3.08 -6.57 -1.50
N VAL A 60 2.05 -7.30 -1.90
CA VAL A 60 1.21 -8.05 -0.97
C VAL A 60 2.02 -9.15 -0.31
N ILE A 61 1.96 -9.20 1.02
CA ILE A 61 2.54 -10.26 1.84
C ILE A 61 1.40 -11.20 2.25
N PRO A 62 1.39 -12.45 1.77
CA PRO A 62 0.32 -13.38 2.09
C PRO A 62 0.34 -13.76 3.58
N CYS A 63 -0.84 -14.11 4.09
CA CYS A 63 -0.99 -14.73 5.39
C CYS A 63 -0.26 -16.08 5.43
N SER A 64 -0.05 -16.64 6.62
CA SER A 64 0.55 -17.97 6.79
C SER A 64 -0.20 -19.08 6.05
N ALA A 65 -1.51 -18.93 5.86
CA ALA A 65 -2.36 -19.83 5.07
C ALA A 65 -2.30 -19.58 3.54
N GLY A 66 -1.49 -18.62 3.08
CA GLY A 66 -1.30 -18.29 1.67
C GLY A 66 -2.29 -17.27 1.09
N SER A 67 -3.36 -16.91 1.81
CA SER A 67 -4.32 -15.91 1.35
C SER A 67 -3.73 -14.48 1.41
N PRO A 68 -4.01 -13.60 0.44
CA PRO A 68 -3.52 -12.22 0.45
C PRO A 68 -4.21 -11.34 1.51
N VAL A 69 -5.38 -11.78 1.97
CA VAL A 69 -6.26 -11.08 2.92
C VAL A 69 -6.74 -12.11 3.94
N THR A 70 -6.92 -11.68 5.18
CA THR A 70 -7.65 -12.41 6.23
C THR A 70 -8.78 -11.54 6.78
N ARG A 71 -9.66 -12.12 7.60
CA ARG A 71 -10.70 -11.39 8.32
C ARG A 71 -10.47 -11.46 9.81
N GLU A 72 -10.65 -10.32 10.48
CA GLU A 72 -10.70 -10.20 11.94
C GLU A 72 -12.03 -9.54 12.30
N GLY A 73 -12.95 -10.32 12.87
CA GLY A 73 -14.36 -9.90 13.01
C GLY A 73 -14.97 -9.51 11.66
N SER A 74 -15.53 -8.30 11.58
CA SER A 74 -16.13 -7.74 10.35
C SER A 74 -15.10 -7.11 9.40
N HIS A 75 -13.85 -6.96 9.82
CA HIS A 75 -12.83 -6.22 9.08
C HIS A 75 -11.99 -7.15 8.21
N ALA A 76 -11.71 -6.72 6.98
CA ALA A 76 -10.69 -7.35 6.16
C ALA A 76 -9.32 -6.75 6.53
N VAL A 77 -8.31 -7.62 6.65
CA VAL A 77 -6.96 -7.25 7.08
C VAL A 77 -5.96 -7.82 6.08
N TRP A 78 -5.01 -6.99 5.67
CA TRP A 78 -3.98 -7.37 4.74
C TRP A 78 -2.67 -6.63 5.00
N LEU A 79 -1.59 -7.19 4.49
CA LEU A 79 -0.23 -6.73 4.74
C LEU A 79 0.47 -6.46 3.40
N VAL A 80 1.12 -5.31 3.29
CA VAL A 80 1.98 -4.97 2.15
C VAL A 80 3.36 -4.53 2.60
N THR A 81 4.37 -4.61 1.73
CA THR A 81 5.70 -4.04 2.02
C THR A 81 5.62 -2.52 2.19
N TYR A 82 6.41 -1.97 3.11
CA TYR A 82 6.55 -0.52 3.22
C TYR A 82 7.34 0.05 2.02
N LEU A 83 6.84 1.15 1.44
CA LEU A 83 7.58 1.90 0.44
C LEU A 83 8.36 3.04 1.12
N PRO A 84 9.70 3.06 1.04
CA PRO A 84 10.49 4.14 1.59
C PRO A 84 10.29 5.41 0.77
N GLY A 85 10.12 6.54 1.46
CA GLY A 85 9.95 7.83 0.82
C GLY A 85 9.46 8.89 1.80
N ARG A 86 9.25 10.10 1.29
CA ARG A 86 8.59 11.21 1.99
C ARG A 86 7.20 11.40 1.39
N LEU A 87 6.20 11.70 2.23
CA LEU A 87 4.86 11.98 1.72
C LEU A 87 4.89 13.32 0.98
N LEU A 88 4.11 13.44 -0.09
CA LEU A 88 3.94 14.72 -0.79
C LEU A 88 3.40 15.81 0.14
N ALA A 89 2.54 15.43 1.09
CA ALA A 89 1.97 16.33 2.09
C ALA A 89 3.00 16.90 3.09
N ASP A 90 4.17 16.27 3.23
CA ASP A 90 5.24 16.74 4.12
C ASP A 90 6.15 17.78 3.44
N LEU A 91 5.98 18.00 2.13
CA LEU A 91 6.79 18.96 1.38
C LEU A 91 6.21 20.38 1.52
N PRO A 92 6.99 21.37 1.95
CA PRO A 92 6.50 22.75 2.09
C PRO A 92 6.15 23.38 0.74
N GLU A 93 6.81 22.93 -0.33
CA GLU A 93 6.56 23.33 -1.71
C GLU A 93 6.67 22.11 -2.62
N LEU A 94 5.90 22.09 -3.71
CA LEU A 94 5.95 21.04 -4.73
C LEU A 94 6.74 21.54 -5.94
N PRO A 95 8.00 21.10 -6.16
CA PRO A 95 8.79 21.55 -7.30
C PRO A 95 8.14 21.16 -8.62
N ALA A 96 8.25 22.03 -9.63
CA ALA A 96 7.70 21.76 -10.96
C ALA A 96 8.19 20.43 -11.56
N ALA A 97 9.46 20.07 -11.33
CA ALA A 97 10.01 18.80 -11.77
C ALA A 97 9.30 17.59 -11.13
N LEU A 98 8.97 17.66 -9.83
CA LEU A 98 8.25 16.60 -9.14
C LEU A 98 6.82 16.43 -9.67
N LEU A 99 6.14 17.55 -9.97
CA LEU A 99 4.81 17.52 -10.58
C LEU A 99 4.85 16.92 -11.99
N HIS A 100 5.86 17.27 -12.78
CA HIS A 100 6.07 16.69 -14.11
C HIS A 100 6.33 15.17 -14.03
N ASP A 101 7.17 14.73 -13.09
CA ASP A 101 7.46 13.30 -12.90
C ASP A 101 6.25 12.52 -12.40
N LEU A 102 5.43 13.12 -11.52
CA LEU A 102 4.13 12.56 -11.12
C LEU A 102 3.21 12.38 -12.34
N GLY A 103 3.07 13.41 -13.18
CA GLY A 103 2.25 13.34 -14.39
C GLY A 103 2.72 12.27 -15.37
N ARG A 104 4.03 12.16 -15.59
CA ARG A 104 4.63 11.11 -16.41
C ARG A 104 4.31 9.71 -15.86
N GLY A 105 4.52 9.49 -14.56
CA GLY A 105 4.24 8.22 -13.91
C GLY A 105 2.77 7.80 -13.99
N LEU A 106 1.85 8.77 -13.84
CA LEU A 106 0.41 8.51 -14.01
C LEU A 106 0.06 8.15 -15.47
N GLY A 107 0.63 8.86 -16.45
CA GLY A 107 0.43 8.54 -17.86
C GLY A 107 1.02 7.18 -18.26
N GLU A 108 2.09 6.73 -17.59
CA GLU A 108 2.63 5.39 -17.78
C GLU A 108 1.75 4.30 -17.17
N LEU A 109 1.05 4.60 -16.06
CA LEU A 109 0.17 3.67 -15.34
C LEU A 109 -1.17 3.44 -16.06
N ASP A 110 -1.69 4.46 -16.76
CA ASP A 110 -2.95 4.40 -17.52
C ASP A 110 -2.89 3.44 -18.74
N ARG A 111 -1.69 3.05 -19.18
CA ARG A 111 -1.44 2.18 -20.35
C ARG A 111 -1.30 0.71 -19.98
#